data_AF-A0A517T5Q7-F1
#
_entry.id   AF-A0A517T5Q7-F1
#
_cell.length_a   1.000
_cell.length_b   1.000
_cell.length_c   1.000
_cell.angle_alpha   90.00
_cell.angle_beta   90.00
_cell.angle_gamma   90.00
#
_symmetry.space_group_name_H-M   'P 1'
#
loop_
_entity.id
_entity.type
_entity.pdbx_description
1 polymer ?
#
loop_
_entity_poly.entity_id
_entity_poly.type
_entity_poly.pdbx_seq_one_letter_code
_entity_poly.pdbx_strand_id
1 'polypeptide(L)'
;MSAAEYTIRKKVFALLHGHFEIFNAEGNQVGYSRQKAFKLKEDIRVYRDESMQEEWMTIKARSIIDFSASYEVVSSTTGETLGVLQRKGLSSIIRDEWIVLDENEEQVGTIKEDSLGLALLRRFASNLIPQSFTLSDNAGNEFAEFRGHFNPFVQKLTVTVDEDCPLNPFVPLAAGILLVAIEGRQE
;
A
#
# COMPACT_ATOMS: atom_id res chain seq x y z
N MET A 1 -16.25 4.80 -18.00
CA MET A 1 -14.92 5.36 -17.70
C MET A 1 -14.45 4.55 -16.50
N SER A 2 -13.61 3.55 -16.78
CA SER A 2 -13.21 2.44 -15.92
C SER A 2 -11.94 2.79 -15.14
N ALA A 3 -12.11 3.32 -13.92
CA ALA A 3 -11.07 3.34 -12.90
C ALA A 3 -10.51 1.92 -12.66
N ALA A 4 -9.21 1.79 -12.40
CA ALA A 4 -8.63 0.51 -11.98
C ALA A 4 -8.91 0.31 -10.48
N GLU A 5 -9.54 -0.79 -10.10
CA GLU A 5 -9.83 -1.10 -8.70
C GLU A 5 -9.19 -2.41 -8.27
N TYR A 6 -8.58 -2.38 -7.09
CA TYR A 6 -7.98 -3.54 -6.44
C TYR A 6 -8.48 -3.68 -5.00
N THR A 7 -8.62 -4.91 -4.54
CA THR A 7 -8.88 -5.23 -3.12
C THR A 7 -7.72 -6.04 -2.56
N ILE A 8 -7.07 -5.51 -1.54
CA ILE A 8 -6.01 -6.19 -0.79
C ILE A 8 -6.62 -6.79 0.48
N ARG A 9 -6.37 -8.08 0.72
CA ARG A 9 -6.79 -8.80 1.93
C ARG A 9 -5.59 -9.38 2.63
N LYS A 10 -5.52 -9.20 3.95
CA LYS A 10 -4.51 -9.80 4.82
C LYS A 10 -5.21 -10.52 5.97
N LYS A 11 -5.02 -11.83 6.07
CA LYS A 11 -5.60 -12.65 7.15
C LYS A 11 -4.71 -12.53 8.39
N VAL A 12 -5.29 -12.05 9.49
CA VAL A 12 -4.55 -11.69 10.72
C VAL A 12 -4.25 -12.90 11.60
N PHE A 13 -5.04 -13.98 11.52
CA PHE A 13 -4.95 -15.17 12.39
C PHE A 13 -3.98 -16.27 11.92
N ALA A 14 -3.24 -16.06 10.83
CA ALA A 14 -2.26 -17.04 10.34
C ALA A 14 -0.97 -16.97 11.18
N LEU A 15 -0.96 -17.65 12.33
CA LEU A 15 0.09 -17.67 13.36
C LEU A 15 1.54 -17.97 12.91
N LEU A 16 1.83 -18.17 11.62
CA LEU A 16 3.20 -18.43 11.17
C LEU A 16 3.66 -17.63 9.95
N HIS A 17 2.80 -17.08 9.09
CA HIS A 17 3.22 -16.28 7.91
C HIS A 17 2.09 -15.38 7.44
N GLY A 18 2.27 -14.05 7.49
CA GLY A 18 1.33 -13.12 6.87
C GLY A 18 1.32 -13.32 5.35
N HIS A 19 0.16 -13.34 4.72
CA HIS A 19 0.04 -13.30 3.27
C HIS A 19 -1.00 -12.27 2.86
N PHE A 20 -0.85 -11.78 1.63
CA PHE A 20 -1.80 -10.91 0.98
C PHE A 20 -2.42 -11.61 -0.20
N GLU A 21 -3.72 -11.44 -0.35
CA GLU A 21 -4.47 -11.78 -1.55
C GLU A 21 -4.93 -10.46 -2.18
N ILE A 22 -4.77 -10.32 -3.49
CA ILE A 22 -5.10 -9.11 -4.25
C ILE A 22 -6.11 -9.51 -5.31
N PHE A 23 -7.24 -8.83 -5.33
CA PHE A 23 -8.34 -9.06 -6.25
C PHE A 23 -8.58 -7.82 -7.12
N ASN A 24 -9.00 -7.99 -8.36
CA ASN A 24 -9.48 -6.89 -9.20
C ASN A 24 -10.96 -6.54 -8.87
N ALA A 25 -11.51 -5.55 -9.57
CA ALA A 25 -12.92 -5.14 -9.45
C ALA A 25 -13.94 -6.28 -9.66
N GLU A 26 -13.61 -7.26 -10.50
CA GLU A 26 -14.47 -8.41 -10.79
C GLU A 26 -14.39 -9.50 -9.72
N GLY A 27 -13.50 -9.35 -8.73
CA GLY A 27 -13.26 -10.33 -7.68
C GLY A 27 -12.32 -11.48 -8.10
N ASN A 28 -11.67 -11.37 -9.26
CA ASN A 28 -10.65 -12.31 -9.70
C ASN A 28 -9.34 -12.04 -8.96
N GLN A 29 -8.68 -13.09 -8.47
CA GLN A 29 -7.36 -12.96 -7.86
C GLN A 29 -6.33 -12.61 -8.94
N VAL A 30 -5.62 -11.51 -8.72
CA VAL A 30 -4.60 -10.98 -9.63
C VAL A 30 -3.24 -10.84 -8.95
N GLY A 31 -3.20 -11.07 -7.65
CA GLY A 31 -1.96 -11.01 -6.89
C GLY A 31 -2.00 -11.85 -5.63
N TYR A 32 -0.86 -12.43 -5.29
CA TYR A 32 -0.60 -13.12 -4.05
C TYR A 32 0.79 -12.77 -3.55
N SER A 33 0.94 -12.52 -2.25
CA SER A 33 2.24 -12.27 -1.65
C SER A 33 2.36 -12.97 -0.32
N ARG A 34 3.40 -13.78 -0.15
CA ARG A 34 3.70 -14.45 1.12
C ARG A 34 4.80 -13.69 1.84
N GLN A 35 4.49 -13.06 2.97
CA GLN A 35 5.51 -12.46 3.82
C GLN A 35 6.27 -13.54 4.57
N LYS A 36 7.60 -13.44 4.59
CA LYS A 36 8.39 -14.16 5.58
C LYS A 36 8.07 -13.59 6.95
N ALA A 37 7.87 -14.46 7.93
CA ALA A 37 7.70 -14.02 9.30
C ALA A 37 8.96 -13.25 9.74
N PHE A 38 8.77 -12.18 10.51
CA PHE A 38 9.80 -11.45 11.29
C PHE A 38 10.62 -10.31 10.66
N LYS A 39 10.49 -9.90 9.39
CA LYS A 39 11.27 -8.73 8.86
C LYS A 39 10.46 -7.77 8.00
N LEU A 40 10.56 -6.46 8.29
CA LEU A 40 10.01 -5.34 7.48
C LEU A 40 11.03 -4.88 6.42
N LYS A 41 12.27 -5.35 6.52
CA LYS A 41 13.39 -4.98 5.65
C LYS A 41 13.53 -5.86 4.40
N GLU A 42 12.60 -6.79 4.18
CA GLU A 42 12.63 -7.65 3.00
C GLU A 42 11.66 -7.13 1.94
N ASP A 43 12.05 -7.31 0.68
CA ASP A 43 11.24 -6.95 -0.47
C ASP A 43 9.90 -7.71 -0.45
N ILE A 44 8.80 -7.02 -0.73
CA ILE A 44 7.49 -7.65 -0.91
C ILE A 44 7.38 -8.08 -2.37
N ARG A 45 7.26 -9.38 -2.60
CA ARG A 45 7.08 -9.95 -3.95
C ARG A 45 5.63 -10.30 -4.17
N VAL A 46 5.09 -9.93 -5.32
CA VAL A 46 3.72 -10.19 -5.73
C VAL A 46 3.72 -11.12 -6.94
N TYR A 47 3.10 -12.27 -6.74
CA TYR A 47 2.91 -13.33 -7.72
C TYR A 47 1.50 -13.29 -8.29
N ARG A 48 1.25 -13.91 -9.45
CA ARG A 48 -0.10 -13.98 -10.03
C ARG A 48 -1.09 -14.71 -9.14
N ASP A 49 -0.64 -15.78 -8.48
CA ASP A 49 -1.46 -16.69 -7.68
C ASP A 49 -0.64 -17.36 -6.56
N GLU A 50 -1.27 -18.27 -5.81
CA GLU A 50 -0.61 -18.96 -4.68
C GLU A 50 0.47 -19.95 -5.09
N SER A 51 0.57 -20.32 -6.38
CA SER A 51 1.64 -21.21 -6.85
C SER A 51 3.02 -20.54 -6.75
N MET A 52 3.05 -19.21 -6.71
CA MET A 52 4.28 -18.39 -6.63
C MET A 52 5.27 -18.68 -7.77
N GLN A 53 4.78 -19.12 -8.94
CA GLN A 53 5.62 -19.43 -10.11
C GLN A 53 5.91 -18.19 -10.97
N GLU A 54 4.93 -17.30 -11.10
CA GLU A 54 5.05 -16.07 -11.90
C GLU A 54 4.99 -14.84 -11.00
N GLU A 55 6.17 -14.24 -10.77
CA GLU A 55 6.31 -12.95 -10.10
C GLU A 55 6.09 -11.82 -11.12
N TRP A 56 5.28 -10.82 -10.79
CA TRP A 56 4.99 -9.71 -11.71
C TRP A 56 5.31 -8.33 -11.13
N MET A 57 5.40 -8.21 -9.79
CA MET A 57 5.78 -6.96 -9.14
C MET A 57 6.60 -7.23 -7.87
N THR A 58 7.58 -6.36 -7.62
CA THR A 58 8.35 -6.34 -6.37
C THR A 58 8.36 -4.94 -5.78
N ILE A 59 8.14 -4.83 -4.47
CA ILE A 59 8.30 -3.61 -3.68
C ILE A 59 9.60 -3.75 -2.88
N LYS A 60 10.65 -3.06 -3.30
CA LYS A 60 12.00 -3.17 -2.73
C LYS A 60 12.26 -2.08 -1.71
N ALA A 61 12.79 -2.41 -0.54
CA ALA A 61 13.21 -1.39 0.41
C ALA A 61 14.58 -0.83 -0.02
N ARG A 62 14.65 0.46 -0.40
CA ARG A 62 15.91 1.11 -0.80
C ARG A 62 16.71 1.57 0.41
N SER A 63 16.05 2.25 1.34
CA SER A 63 16.68 2.81 2.53
C SER A 63 15.66 2.96 3.64
N ILE A 64 16.09 2.64 4.86
CA ILE A 64 15.33 2.87 6.08
C ILE A 64 16.29 3.60 7.01
N ILE A 65 16.12 4.92 7.11
CA ILE A 65 16.92 5.79 7.97
C ILE A 65 15.97 6.47 8.94
N ASP A 66 16.26 6.32 10.24
CA ASP A 66 15.41 6.77 11.33
C ASP A 66 13.95 6.26 11.19
N PHE A 67 12.98 7.17 11.17
CA PHE A 67 11.54 6.91 11.02
C PHE A 67 11.05 7.07 9.57
N SER A 68 11.96 7.26 8.61
CA SER A 68 11.66 7.38 7.18
C SER A 68 12.04 6.10 6.44
N ALA A 69 11.27 5.76 5.42
CA ALA A 69 11.51 4.57 4.61
C ALA A 69 11.17 4.86 3.14
N SER A 70 12.03 4.42 2.23
CA SER A 70 11.83 4.56 0.79
C SER A 70 11.74 3.18 0.15
N TYR A 71 10.69 3.01 -0.66
CA TYR A 71 10.37 1.75 -1.33
C TYR A 71 10.25 1.97 -2.83
N GLU A 72 10.87 1.10 -3.60
CA GLU A 72 10.83 1.11 -5.06
C GLU A 72 9.83 0.07 -5.57
N VAL A 73 8.95 0.46 -6.47
CA VAL A 73 8.01 -0.44 -7.14
C VAL A 73 8.64 -0.87 -8.46
N VAL A 74 8.86 -2.16 -8.65
CA VAL A 74 9.57 -2.71 -9.81
C VAL A 74 8.68 -3.73 -10.52
N SER A 75 8.61 -3.63 -11.85
CA SER A 75 8.04 -4.66 -12.71
C SER A 75 8.97 -5.87 -12.73
N SER A 76 8.52 -7.03 -12.25
CA SER A 76 9.35 -8.24 -12.29
C SER A 76 9.48 -8.80 -13.71
N THR A 77 8.60 -8.40 -14.63
CA THR A 77 8.65 -8.80 -16.04
C THR A 77 9.74 -8.05 -16.82
N THR A 78 9.87 -6.74 -16.60
CA THR A 78 10.84 -5.89 -17.34
C THR A 78 12.09 -5.54 -16.53
N GLY A 79 12.01 -5.63 -15.21
CA GLY A 79 13.06 -5.17 -14.29
C GLY A 79 13.06 -3.65 -14.08
N GLU A 80 12.15 -2.93 -14.71
CA GLU A 80 12.06 -1.47 -14.66
C GLU A 80 11.35 -0.98 -13.41
N THR A 81 11.79 0.18 -12.93
CA THR A 81 11.14 0.91 -11.85
C THR A 81 9.89 1.58 -12.37
N LEU A 82 8.77 1.33 -11.70
CA LEU A 82 7.47 1.91 -12.02
C LEU A 82 7.19 3.17 -11.20
N GLY A 83 7.86 3.33 -10.06
CA GLY A 83 7.73 4.48 -9.17
C GLY A 83 8.36 4.24 -7.80
N VAL A 84 8.37 5.27 -6.97
CA VAL A 84 8.97 5.24 -5.63
C VAL A 84 8.00 5.79 -4.60
N LEU A 85 7.92 5.10 -3.45
CA LEU A 85 7.05 5.42 -2.33
C LEU A 85 7.91 5.77 -1.12
N GLN A 86 7.86 7.02 -0.67
CA GLN A 86 8.65 7.50 0.45
C GLN A 86 7.76 7.84 1.64
N ARG A 87 7.90 7.09 2.73
CA ARG A 87 7.24 7.40 4.00
C ARG A 87 8.00 8.52 4.71
N LYS A 88 7.29 9.59 5.08
CA LYS A 88 7.89 10.70 5.84
C LYS A 88 8.03 10.34 7.32
N GLY A 89 9.27 10.42 7.83
CA GLY A 89 9.60 10.22 9.24
C GLY A 89 9.53 11.51 10.08
N LEU A 90 9.30 11.36 11.39
CA LEU A 90 9.23 12.39 12.47
C LEU A 90 8.12 13.44 12.41
N SER A 91 7.56 13.79 11.25
CA SER A 91 6.27 14.53 11.19
C SER A 91 5.06 13.66 11.53
N SER A 92 5.27 12.34 11.58
CA SER A 92 4.26 11.27 11.63
C SER A 92 3.88 10.77 13.03
N ILE A 93 4.15 11.53 14.09
CA ILE A 93 3.60 11.24 15.43
C ILE A 93 2.05 11.35 15.44
N ILE A 94 1.47 12.04 14.44
CA ILE A 94 0.03 12.33 14.34
C ILE A 94 -0.64 11.67 13.12
N ARG A 95 0.08 11.45 12.00
CA ARG A 95 -0.50 10.93 10.73
C ARG A 95 0.55 10.25 9.85
N ASP A 96 0.16 9.16 9.18
CA ASP A 96 0.97 8.56 8.12
C ASP A 96 0.88 9.40 6.83
N GLU A 97 2.03 9.83 6.31
CA GLU A 97 2.16 10.58 5.05
C GLU A 97 3.22 9.93 4.16
N TRP A 98 2.89 9.78 2.88
CA TRP A 98 3.79 9.26 1.87
C TRP A 98 3.95 10.23 0.72
N ILE A 99 5.17 10.37 0.21
CA ILE A 99 5.45 11.02 -1.07
C ILE A 99 5.48 9.93 -2.14
N VAL A 100 4.81 10.17 -3.26
CA VAL A 100 4.77 9.27 -4.41
C VAL A 100 5.51 9.91 -5.57
N LEU A 101 6.52 9.20 -6.07
CA LEU A 101 7.32 9.59 -7.21
C LEU A 101 7.04 8.65 -8.39
N ASP A 102 7.12 9.18 -9.61
CA ASP A 102 7.05 8.40 -10.85
C ASP A 102 8.35 7.62 -11.12
N GLU A 103 8.44 6.97 -12.29
CA GLU A 103 9.62 6.22 -12.73
C GLU A 103 10.88 7.07 -12.92
N ASN A 104 10.72 8.39 -13.11
CA ASN A 104 11.81 9.36 -13.24
C ASN A 104 12.20 9.99 -11.90
N GLU A 105 11.59 9.53 -10.80
CA GLU A 105 11.71 10.08 -9.46
C GLU A 105 11.19 11.52 -9.31
N GLU A 106 10.30 11.96 -10.20
CA GLU A 106 9.58 13.22 -10.06
C GLU A 106 8.36 13.04 -9.15
N GLN A 107 8.14 14.00 -8.25
CA GLN A 107 7.03 13.93 -7.31
C GLN A 107 5.69 14.17 -8.02
N VAL A 108 4.84 13.14 -8.02
CA VAL A 108 3.47 13.21 -8.52
C VAL A 108 2.51 13.72 -7.45
N GLY A 109 2.68 13.25 -6.20
CA GLY A 109 1.73 13.60 -5.15
C GLY A 109 2.08 13.06 -3.78
N THR A 110 1.12 13.20 -2.87
CA THR A 110 1.21 12.67 -1.51
C THR A 110 0.00 11.83 -1.15
N ILE A 111 0.22 10.73 -0.42
CA ILE A 111 -0.83 9.94 0.21
C ILE A 111 -0.97 10.44 1.64
N LYS A 112 -2.17 10.88 2.00
CA LYS A 112 -2.49 11.39 3.34
C LYS A 112 -3.78 10.77 3.83
N GLU A 113 -3.86 10.54 5.14
CA GLU A 113 -5.09 10.08 5.76
C GLU A 113 -6.14 11.21 5.83
N ASP A 114 -7.40 10.91 5.52
CA ASP A 114 -8.45 11.93 5.39
C ASP A 114 -8.86 12.54 6.74
N SER A 115 -8.84 11.76 7.84
CA SER A 115 -9.50 12.15 9.10
C SER A 115 -8.57 12.26 10.30
N LEU A 116 -8.06 13.47 10.57
CA LEU A 116 -7.25 13.80 11.77
C LEU A 116 -7.90 13.31 13.08
N GLY A 117 -9.22 13.51 13.22
CA GLY A 117 -9.95 13.17 14.45
C GLY A 117 -10.12 11.66 14.66
N LEU A 118 -10.40 10.89 13.61
CA LEU A 118 -10.48 9.43 13.71
C LEU A 118 -9.10 8.82 13.94
N ALA A 119 -8.05 9.42 13.37
CA ALA A 119 -6.66 9.01 13.62
C ALA A 119 -6.30 9.08 15.10
N LEU A 120 -6.69 10.15 15.79
CA LEU A 120 -6.48 10.27 17.24
C LEU A 120 -7.35 9.29 18.04
N LEU A 121 -8.61 9.05 17.65
CA LEU A 121 -9.50 8.11 18.34
C LEU A 121 -9.01 6.66 18.25
N ARG A 122 -8.40 6.24 17.13
CA ARG A 122 -7.81 4.90 16.97
C ARG A 122 -6.77 4.57 18.04
N ARG A 123 -6.00 5.58 18.47
CA ARG A 123 -5.02 5.44 19.55
C ARG A 123 -5.64 5.01 20.89
N PHE A 124 -6.93 5.28 21.09
CA PHE A 124 -7.66 5.01 22.33
C PHE A 124 -8.76 3.93 22.19
N ALA A 125 -9.19 3.60 20.96
CA ALA A 125 -10.41 2.81 20.71
C ALA A 125 -10.22 1.53 19.86
N SER A 126 -8.98 1.03 19.69
CA SER A 126 -8.56 -0.18 18.94
C SER A 126 -8.41 -0.04 17.41
N ASN A 127 -7.65 -0.97 16.80
CA ASN A 127 -7.37 -1.08 15.36
C ASN A 127 -8.59 -1.44 14.49
N LEU A 128 -9.81 -1.35 15.03
CA LEU A 128 -11.03 -1.72 14.34
C LEU A 128 -11.61 -0.57 13.48
N ILE A 129 -11.21 0.68 13.69
CA ILE A 129 -11.74 1.81 12.92
C ILE A 129 -11.09 1.82 11.53
N PRO A 130 -11.88 1.80 10.44
CA PRO A 130 -11.34 1.90 9.07
C PRO A 130 -10.55 3.18 8.86
N GLN A 131 -9.47 3.08 8.08
CA GLN A 131 -8.67 4.22 7.64
C GLN A 131 -8.95 4.50 6.18
N SER A 132 -8.99 5.77 5.81
CA SER A 132 -9.09 6.19 4.42
C SER A 132 -7.98 7.17 4.11
N PHE A 133 -7.33 6.95 2.98
CA PHE A 133 -6.26 7.80 2.49
C PHE A 133 -6.55 8.19 1.05
N THR A 134 -5.99 9.32 0.66
CA THR A 134 -6.11 9.85 -0.70
C THR A 134 -4.74 10.21 -1.23
N LEU A 135 -4.42 9.77 -2.45
CA LEU A 135 -3.30 10.26 -3.24
C LEU A 135 -3.75 11.50 -3.99
N SER A 136 -3.11 12.63 -3.72
CA SER A 136 -3.37 13.89 -4.43
C SER A 136 -2.09 14.69 -4.69
N ASP A 137 -2.11 15.53 -5.72
CA ASP A 137 -1.07 16.51 -5.98
C ASP A 137 -1.22 17.77 -5.10
N ASN A 138 -0.34 18.76 -5.29
CA ASN A 138 -0.38 20.03 -4.55
C ASN A 138 -1.50 20.98 -5.02
N ALA A 139 -2.08 20.74 -6.20
CA ALA A 139 -3.21 21.50 -6.72
C ALA A 139 -4.57 20.98 -6.21
N GLY A 140 -4.57 19.80 -5.57
CA GLY A 140 -5.76 19.14 -5.03
C GLY A 140 -6.42 18.18 -6.01
N ASN A 141 -5.76 17.83 -7.12
CA ASN A 141 -6.23 16.77 -8.00
C ASN A 141 -5.99 15.43 -7.31
N GLU A 142 -7.02 14.60 -7.24
CA GLU A 142 -6.97 13.28 -6.62
C GLU A 142 -6.73 12.22 -7.69
N PHE A 143 -5.82 11.28 -7.41
CA PHE A 143 -5.42 10.24 -8.36
C PHE A 143 -5.74 8.83 -7.87
N ALA A 144 -5.85 8.61 -6.56
CA ALA A 144 -6.26 7.32 -6.01
C ALA A 144 -6.85 7.44 -4.59
N GLU A 145 -7.83 6.60 -4.29
CA GLU A 145 -8.42 6.43 -2.96
C GLU A 145 -8.01 5.07 -2.37
N PHE A 146 -7.72 5.06 -1.07
CA PHE A 146 -7.38 3.88 -0.29
C PHE A 146 -8.39 3.72 0.83
N ARG A 147 -9.36 2.83 0.66
CA ARG A 147 -10.48 2.68 1.58
C ARG A 147 -10.37 1.40 2.41
N GLY A 148 -10.10 1.57 3.70
CA GLY A 148 -10.16 0.49 4.68
C GLY A 148 -11.60 0.02 4.89
N HIS A 149 -11.76 -1.28 5.15
CA HIS A 149 -13.04 -1.86 5.51
C HIS A 149 -12.96 -2.46 6.91
N PHE A 150 -13.97 -2.19 7.74
CA PHE A 150 -14.08 -2.78 9.07
C PHE A 150 -14.23 -4.30 8.92
N ASN A 151 -13.30 -5.07 9.46
CA ASN A 151 -13.46 -6.51 9.61
C ASN A 151 -12.53 -7.02 10.73
N PRO A 152 -13.06 -7.70 11.76
CA PRO A 152 -12.28 -8.13 12.92
C PRO A 152 -11.34 -9.32 12.65
N PHE A 153 -11.42 -9.97 11.48
CA PHE A 153 -10.64 -11.17 11.14
C PHE A 153 -9.69 -10.98 9.96
N VAL A 154 -10.03 -10.08 9.04
CA VAL A 154 -9.29 -9.84 7.79
C VAL A 154 -9.12 -8.34 7.61
N GLN A 155 -7.88 -7.87 7.60
CA GLN A 155 -7.60 -6.50 7.20
C GLN A 155 -7.86 -6.39 5.69
N LYS A 156 -8.76 -5.50 5.29
CA LYS A 156 -9.16 -5.31 3.89
C LYS A 156 -9.04 -3.84 3.51
N LEU A 157 -8.35 -3.57 2.40
CA LEU A 157 -8.19 -2.25 1.81
C LEU A 157 -8.58 -2.31 0.33
N THR A 158 -9.47 -1.41 -0.11
CA THR A 158 -9.74 -1.18 -1.53
C THR A 158 -8.86 -0.03 -2.02
N VAL A 159 -8.24 -0.19 -3.17
CA VAL A 159 -7.48 0.84 -3.88
C VAL A 159 -8.22 1.13 -5.17
N THR A 160 -8.67 2.36 -5.35
CA THR A 160 -9.31 2.83 -6.57
C THR A 160 -8.39 3.87 -7.21
N VAL A 161 -7.97 3.64 -8.44
CA VAL A 161 -7.07 4.53 -9.19
C VAL A 161 -7.86 5.22 -10.29
N ASP A 162 -7.79 6.55 -10.32
CA ASP A 162 -8.46 7.38 -11.32
C ASP A 162 -7.88 7.11 -12.72
N GLU A 163 -8.70 7.26 -13.76
CA GLU A 163 -8.25 7.16 -15.16
C GLU A 163 -7.20 8.22 -15.50
N ASP A 164 -7.31 9.40 -14.90
CA ASP A 164 -6.40 10.53 -15.14
C ASP A 164 -5.12 10.46 -14.29
N CYS A 165 -4.94 9.38 -13.50
CA CYS A 165 -3.74 9.16 -12.72
C CYS A 165 -2.52 9.03 -13.64
N PRO A 166 -1.48 9.88 -13.50
CA PRO A 166 -0.31 9.83 -14.36
C PRO A 166 0.64 8.66 -14.04
N LEU A 167 0.41 7.95 -12.93
CA LEU A 167 1.24 6.83 -12.50
C LEU A 167 0.77 5.52 -13.11
N ASN A 168 1.71 4.59 -13.28
CA ASN A 168 1.34 3.20 -13.49
C ASN A 168 0.40 2.70 -12.36
N PRO A 169 -0.73 2.03 -12.64
CA PRO A 169 -1.68 1.58 -11.61
C PRO A 169 -1.09 0.68 -10.52
N PHE A 170 0.05 0.05 -10.81
CA PHE A 170 0.78 -0.77 -9.85
C PHE A 170 1.46 0.04 -8.74
N VAL A 171 1.73 1.33 -8.96
CA VAL A 171 2.31 2.22 -7.94
C VAL A 171 1.29 2.52 -6.83
N PRO A 172 0.06 2.99 -7.11
CA PRO A 172 -0.99 3.07 -6.08
C PRO A 172 -1.30 1.71 -5.45
N LEU A 173 -1.36 0.62 -6.21
CA LEU A 173 -1.57 -0.71 -5.64
C LEU A 173 -0.47 -1.08 -4.63
N ALA A 174 0.80 -0.85 -4.97
CA ALA A 174 1.94 -1.09 -4.09
C ALA A 174 1.87 -0.23 -2.82
N ALA A 175 1.43 1.03 -2.92
CA ALA A 175 1.18 1.87 -1.77
C ALA A 175 0.11 1.27 -0.84
N GLY A 176 -0.99 0.77 -1.40
CA GLY A 176 -2.01 0.06 -0.64
C GLY A 176 -1.45 -1.17 0.09
N ILE A 177 -0.57 -1.94 -0.56
CA ILE A 177 0.09 -3.10 0.06
C ILE A 177 0.95 -2.66 1.24
N LEU A 178 1.72 -1.57 1.10
CA LEU A 178 2.56 -1.02 2.16
C LEU A 178 1.73 -0.51 3.36
N LEU A 179 0.61 0.19 3.11
CA LEU A 179 -0.30 0.64 4.17
C LEU A 179 -0.78 -0.55 5.02
N VAL A 180 -1.26 -1.63 4.38
CA VAL A 180 -1.70 -2.85 5.07
C VAL A 180 -0.52 -3.61 5.73
N ALA A 181 0.67 -3.58 5.13
CA ALA A 181 1.85 -4.26 5.66
C ALA A 181 2.38 -3.59 6.94
N ILE A 182 2.34 -2.26 7.02
CA ILE A 182 2.95 -1.45 8.08
C ILE A 182 2.02 -1.24 9.28
N GLU A 183 0.69 -1.13 9.09
CA GLU A 183 -0.29 -0.88 10.17
C GLU A 183 -0.22 -1.91 11.33
N GLY A 184 0.05 -3.19 11.04
CA GLY A 184 0.06 -4.26 12.05
C GLY A 184 1.34 -4.37 12.90
N ARG A 185 2.24 -3.38 12.86
CA ARG A 185 3.53 -3.42 13.58
C ARG A 185 3.82 -2.15 14.39
N GLN A 186 2.83 -1.27 14.58
CA GLN A 186 2.98 -0.04 15.37
C GLN A 186 2.67 -0.25 16.88
N GLU A 187 2.53 -1.50 17.33
CA GLU A 187 2.39 -1.87 18.75
C GLU A 187 3.73 -2.20 19.40
#